data_AF-A0A075RDG9-F1
#
_entry.id   AF-A0A075RDG9-F1
#
_cell.length_a   1.000
_cell.length_b   1.000
_cell.length_c   1.000
_cell.angle_alpha   90.00
_cell.angle_beta   90.00
_cell.angle_gamma   90.00
#
_symmetry.space_group_name_H-M   'P 1'
#
loop_
_entity.id
_entity.type
_entity.pdbx_description
1 polymer ?
#
loop_
_entity_poly.entity_id
_entity_poly.type
_entity_poly.pdbx_seq_one_letter_code
_entity_poly.pdbx_strand_id
1 'polypeptide(L)' 'MKRKLHLKEVKLLKSVMPSLNTEIWLIDKKYPTEWHLVHKNTGTLKRVPICEW' A
#
# COMPACT_ATOMS: atom_id res chain seq x y z
N MET A 1 6.05 2.98 -10.73
CA MET A 1 5.63 1.78 -11.49
C MET A 1 4.67 1.03 -10.60
N LYS A 2 3.39 0.91 -11.02
CA LYS A 2 2.31 0.38 -10.18
C LYS A 2 2.29 -1.15 -10.25
N ARG A 3 2.21 -1.82 -9.10
CA ARG A 3 2.10 -3.29 -9.03
C ARG A 3 1.08 -3.75 -7.99
N LYS A 4 0.64 -5.00 -8.10
CA LYS A 4 -0.17 -5.64 -7.04
C LYS A 4 0.69 -5.84 -5.79
N LEU A 5 0.04 -5.77 -4.62
CA LEU A 5 0.68 -6.04 -3.33
C LEU A 5 1.07 -7.52 -3.24
N HIS A 6 2.31 -7.81 -2.84
CA HIS A 6 2.74 -9.16 -2.50
C HIS A 6 2.27 -9.58 -1.10
N LEU A 7 2.30 -10.88 -0.79
CA LEU A 7 1.84 -11.41 0.50
C LEU A 7 2.50 -10.74 1.72
N LYS A 8 3.82 -10.53 1.70
CA LYS A 8 4.55 -9.83 2.76
C LYS A 8 4.05 -8.39 2.95
N GLU A 9 3.68 -7.77 1.83
CA GLU A 9 3.22 -6.39 1.79
C GLU A 9 1.80 -6.23 2.31
N VAL A 10 0.93 -7.17 1.96
CA VAL A 10 -0.43 -7.26 2.51
C VAL A 10 -0.38 -7.47 4.02
N LYS A 11 0.51 -8.35 4.51
CA LYS A 11 0.67 -8.60 5.95
C LYS A 11 1.08 -7.33 6.70
N LEU A 12 2.08 -6.61 6.20
CA LEU A 12 2.54 -5.35 6.81
C LEU A 12 1.43 -4.29 6.80
N LEU A 13 0.74 -4.11 5.67
CA LEU A 13 -0.36 -3.17 5.57
C LEU A 13 -1.53 -3.50 6.50
N LYS A 14 -1.86 -4.79 6.68
CA LYS A 14 -2.88 -5.20 7.65
C LYS A 14 -2.43 -5.00 9.10
N SER A 15 -1.12 -5.06 9.37
CA SER A 15 -0.58 -4.76 10.70
C SER A 15 -0.72 -3.28 11.05
N VAL A 16 -0.47 -2.39 10.08
CA VAL A 16 -0.56 -0.93 10.27
C VAL A 16 -2.00 -0.42 10.13
N MET A 17 -2.75 -0.98 9.17
CA MET A 17 -4.12 -0.60 8.83
C MET A 17 -5.01 -1.85 8.62
N PRO A 18 -5.49 -2.49 9.69
CA PRO A 18 -6.25 -3.75 9.60
C PRO A 18 -7.55 -3.64 8.81
N SER A 19 -8.21 -2.48 8.82
CA SER A 19 -9.45 -2.22 8.08
C SER A 19 -9.25 -1.93 6.59
N LEU A 20 -8.01 -1.93 6.10
CA LEU A 20 -7.71 -1.65 4.70
C LEU A 20 -7.96 -2.89 3.83
N ASN A 21 -8.91 -2.80 2.89
CA ASN A 21 -9.09 -3.83 1.87
C ASN A 21 -7.96 -3.75 0.83
N THR A 22 -6.90 -4.54 0.98
CA THR A 22 -5.72 -4.51 0.10
C THR A 22 -5.97 -4.97 -1.34
N GLU A 23 -7.10 -5.60 -1.66
CA GLU A 23 -7.36 -6.12 -3.01
C GLU A 23 -7.71 -5.00 -4.00
N ILE A 24 -8.24 -3.88 -3.52
CA ILE A 24 -8.61 -2.70 -4.33
C ILE A 24 -7.48 -1.67 -4.44
N TRP A 25 -6.33 -1.91 -3.79
CA TRP A 25 -5.15 -1.03 -3.83
C TRP A 25 -3.99 -1.66 -4.61
N LEU A 26 -3.29 -0.80 -5.35
CA LEU A 26 -2.00 -1.09 -5.97
C LEU A 26 -0.92 -0.33 -5.22
N ILE A 27 0.30 -0.86 -5.17
CA ILE A 27 1.44 -0.13 -4.61
C ILE A 27 2.23 0.53 -5.73
N ASP A 28 2.56 1.80 -5.55
CA ASP A 28 3.53 2.53 -6.34
C ASP A 28 4.80 2.73 -5.49
N LYS A 29 5.84 1.94 -5.76
CA LYS A 29 7.14 2.04 -5.08
C LYS A 29 8.05 3.10 -5.68
N LYS A 30 7.51 4.28 -5.99
CA LYS A 30 8.33 5.40 -6.46
C LYS A 30 9.12 6.06 -5.32
N TYR A 31 8.69 5.85 -4.08
CA TYR A 31 9.28 6.47 -2.90
C TYR A 31 9.81 5.40 -1.93
N PRO A 32 11.07 5.51 -1.49
CA PRO A 32 11.69 4.51 -0.61
C PRO A 32 11.18 4.57 0.83
N THR A 33 10.70 5.72 1.28
CA THR A 33 10.33 6.00 2.69
C THR A 33 8.84 5.82 2.99
N GLU A 34 7.99 5.70 1.96
CA GLU A 34 6.53 5.70 2.13
C GLU A 34 5.85 4.81 1.09
N TRP A 35 4.77 4.15 1.52
CA TRP A 35 3.95 3.35 0.62
C TRP A 35 2.88 4.20 0.00
N HIS A 36 2.97 4.35 -1.32
CA HIS A 36 1.96 5.04 -2.09
C HIS A 36 0.99 4.00 -2.62
N LEU A 37 -0.17 3.91 -1.97
CA LEU A 37 -1.26 3.04 -2.40
C LEU A 37 -2.16 3.81 -3.36
N VAL A 38 -2.42 3.23 -4.53
CA VAL A 38 -3.30 3.80 -5.54
C VAL A 38 -4.52 2.92 -5.68
N HIS A 39 -5.70 3.51 -5.50
CA HIS A 39 -6.96 2.80 -5.64
C HIS A 39 -7.21 2.44 -7.11
N LYS A 40 -7.57 1.18 -7.38
CA LYS A 40 -7.72 0.65 -8.75
C LYS A 40 -8.77 1.38 -9.57
N ASN A 41 -9.88 1.79 -8.95
CA ASN A 41 -11.05 2.32 -9.67
C ASN A 41 -11.13 3.84 -9.67
N THR A 42 -10.63 4.50 -8.62
CA THR A 42 -10.80 5.95 -8.43
C THR A 42 -9.50 6.72 -8.63
N GLY A 43 -8.36 6.04 -8.72
CA GLY A 43 -7.04 6.67 -8.77
C GLY A 43 -6.62 7.38 -7.48
N THR A 44 -7.42 7.29 -6.41
CA THR A 44 -7.13 7.89 -5.11
C THR A 44 -5.78 7.40 -4.61
N LEU A 45 -4.93 8.33 -4.19
CA LEU A 45 -3.62 8.04 -3.63
C LEU A 45 -3.66 8.13 -2.10
N LYS A 46 -3.22 7.08 -1.44
CA LYS A 46 -3.11 6.98 0.01
C LYS A 46 -1.66 6.70 0.38
N ARG A 47 -1.09 7.56 1.23
CA ARG A 47 0.27 7.41 1.76
C ARG A 47 0.21 6.66 3.08
N VAL A 48 1.02 5.62 3.21
CA VAL A 48 1.21 4.87 4.45
C VAL A 48 2.70 4.96 4.81
N PRO A 49 3.06 5.62 5.93
CA PRO A 49 4.45 5.68 6.34
C PRO A 49 4.95 4.26 6.65
N ILE A 50 6.15 3.93 6.17
CA ILE A 50 6.82 2.70 6.60
C ILE A 50 7.43 3.04 7.95
N CYS A 51 6.80 2.63 9.05
CA CYS A 51 7.52 2.60 10.31
C CYS A 51 8.58 1.51 10.20
N GLU A 52 9.85 1.90 10.05
CA GLU A 52 10.97 1.04 10.44
C GLU A 52 10.82 0.77 11.95
N TRP A 53 10.64 -0.49 12.32
CA TRP A 53 10.71 -0.98 13.70
C TRP A 53 12.08 -1.60 13.92
#